data_AF-C2EPF4-F1
#
_entry.id   AF-C2EPF4-F1
#
_cell.length_a   1.000
_cell.length_b   1.000
_cell.length_c   1.000
_cell.angle_alpha   90.00
_cell.angle_beta   90.00
_cell.angle_gamma   90.00
#
_symmetry.space_group_name_H-M   'P 1'
#
loop_
_entity.id
_entity.type
_entity.pdbx_description
1 polymer ?
#
loop_
_entity_poly.entity_id
_entity_poly.type
_entity_poly.pdbx_seq_one_letter_code
_entity_poly.pdbx_strand_id
1 'polypeptide(L)' 'MKNKILTKSQVRNRSIVAGILALLIGLVWDYFQYKTLSFGTVIWNIVESIAFVIFMNIFMNNYYKKKSEKQ' A
#
# COMPACT_ATOMS: atom_id res chain seq x y z
N MET A 1 16.16 -4.90 21.82
CA MET A 1 15.83 -5.47 20.49
C MET A 1 16.58 -4.70 19.43
N LYS A 2 17.43 -5.34 18.60
CA LYS A 2 18.09 -4.65 17.48
C LYS A 2 16.99 -4.08 16.56
N ASN A 3 16.92 -2.76 16.41
CA ASN A 3 16.12 -2.09 15.39
C ASN A 3 16.64 -2.58 14.01
N LYS A 4 16.09 -3.66 13.46
CA LYS A 4 16.37 -4.05 12.08
C LYS A 4 15.72 -3.01 11.17
N ILE A 5 16.51 -2.05 10.71
CA ILE A 5 16.15 -1.15 9.62
C ILE A 5 15.80 -2.05 8.43
N LEU A 6 14.58 -1.92 7.90
CA LEU A 6 14.15 -2.70 6.74
C LEU A 6 14.97 -2.27 5.52
N THR A 7 15.38 -3.24 4.70
CA THR A 7 16.04 -2.92 3.43
C THR A 7 15.04 -2.34 2.44
N LYS A 8 15.51 -1.56 1.46
CA LYS A 8 14.66 -0.99 0.39
C LYS A 8 13.82 -2.06 -0.32
N SER A 9 14.38 -3.26 -0.52
CA SER A 9 13.67 -4.41 -1.09
C SER A 9 12.52 -4.89 -0.21
N GLN A 10 12.73 -4.97 1.11
CA GLN A 10 11.67 -5.33 2.05
C GLN A 10 10.56 -4.28 2.12
N VAL A 11 10.93 -2.99 2.08
CA VAL A 11 9.96 -1.88 2.04
C VAL A 11 9.11 -1.95 0.77
N ARG A 12 9.74 -2.17 -0.39
CA ARG A 12 9.04 -2.34 -1.67
C ARG A 12 8.07 -3.52 -1.63
N ASN A 13 8.52 -4.71 -1.20
CA ASN A 13 7.67 -5.89 -1.14
C ASN A 13 6.48 -5.70 -0.19
N ARG A 14 6.71 -5.08 0.98
CA ARG A 14 5.62 -4.78 1.92
C ARG A 14 4.62 -3.77 1.36
N SER A 15 5.11 -2.77 0.62
CA SER A 15 4.25 -1.77 -0.03
C SER A 15 3.37 -2.41 -1.09
N ILE A 16 3.91 -3.34 -1.89
CA ILE A 16 3.15 -4.11 -2.89
C ILE A 16 2.06 -4.96 -2.20
N VAL A 17 2.42 -5.70 -1.15
CA VAL A 17 1.46 -6.50 -0.37
C VAL A 17 0.35 -5.63 0.20
N ALA A 18 0.69 -4.46 0.74
CA ALA A 18 -0.29 -3.51 1.26
C ALA A 18 -1.23 -2.97 0.16
N GLY A 19 -0.73 -2.71 -1.05
CA GLY A 19 -1.56 -2.34 -2.19
C GLY A 19 -2.54 -3.42 -2.61
N ILE A 20 -2.09 -4.67 -2.69
CA ILE A 20 -2.97 -5.81 -3.01
C ILE A 20 -4.08 -5.94 -1.95
N LEU A 21 -3.73 -5.82 -0.67
CA LEU A 21 -4.72 -5.80 0.42
C LEU A 21 -5.70 -4.63 0.29
N ALA A 22 -5.21 -3.42 0.01
CA ALA A 22 -6.05 -2.24 -0.19
C ALA A 22 -7.03 -2.44 -1.36
N LEU A 23 -6.57 -3.01 -2.47
CA LEU A 23 -7.41 -3.35 -3.62
C LEU A 23 -8.54 -4.32 -3.24
N LEU A 24 -8.20 -5.41 -2.54
CA LEU A 24 -9.19 -6.40 -2.12
C LEU A 24 -10.23 -5.78 -1.18
N ILE A 25 -9.79 -4.94 -0.24
CA ILE A 25 -10.69 -4.25 0.70
C ILE A 25 -11.60 -3.29 -0.07
N GLY A 26 -11.07 -2.50 -1.00
CA GLY A 26 -11.86 -1.56 -1.82
C GLY A 26 -12.93 -2.26 -2.65
N LEU A 27 -12.56 -3.36 -3.33
CA LEU A 27 -13.52 -4.17 -4.10
C LEU A 27 -14.61 -4.78 -3.22
N VAL A 28 -14.24 -5.30 -2.05
CA VAL A 28 -15.20 -5.86 -1.08
C VAL A 28 -16.13 -4.77 -0.56
N TRP A 29 -15.57 -3.61 -0.18
CA TRP A 29 -16.33 -2.48 0.32
C TRP A 29 -17.35 -1.98 -0.70
N ASP A 30 -16.92 -1.77 -1.95
CA ASP A 30 -17.80 -1.32 -3.03
C ASP A 30 -18.89 -2.33 -3.35
N TYR A 31 -18.57 -3.63 -3.31
CA TYR A 31 -19.58 -4.68 -3.45
C TYR A 31 -20.61 -4.63 -2.32
N PHE A 32 -20.20 -4.42 -1.07
CA PHE A 32 -21.12 -4.29 0.05
C PHE A 32 -22.00 -3.04 -0.04
N GLN A 33 -21.42 -1.92 -0.46
CA GLN A 33 -22.10 -0.63 -0.54
C GLN A 33 -23.09 -0.56 -1.71
N TYR A 34 -22.67 -0.96 -2.90
CA TYR A 34 -23.46 -0.80 -4.13
C TYR A 34 -24.15 -2.08 -4.59
N LYS A 35 -23.89 -3.22 -3.93
CA LYS A 35 -24.37 -4.57 -4.31
C LYS A 35 -23.98 -5.01 -5.73
N THR A 36 -23.10 -4.25 -6.37
CA THR A 36 -22.61 -4.50 -7.72
C THR A 36 -21.19 -3.94 -7.85
N LEU A 37 -20.37 -4.60 -8.67
CA LEU A 37 -19.03 -4.14 -9.03
C LEU A 37 -19.09 -3.67 -10.49
N SER A 38 -19.21 -2.36 -10.67
CA SER A 38 -19.13 -1.77 -12.01
C SER A 38 -17.68 -1.85 -12.51
N PHE A 39 -17.51 -2.01 -13.82
CA PHE A 39 -16.18 -2.04 -14.43
C PHE A 39 -15.37 -0.76 -14.14
N GLY A 40 -16.05 0.40 -14.10
CA GLY A 40 -15.43 1.67 -13.74
C GLY A 40 -14.91 1.69 -12.30
N THR A 41 -15.71 1.17 -11.36
CA THR A 41 -15.33 1.04 -9.94
C THR A 41 -14.13 0.11 -9.77
N VAL A 42 -14.09 -1.01 -10.49
CA VAL A 42 -12.95 -1.95 -10.45
C VAL A 42 -11.67 -1.27 -10.97
N ILE A 43 -11.74 -0.57 -12.11
CA ILE A 43 -10.59 0.16 -12.65
C ILE A 43 -10.11 1.23 -11.66
N TRP A 44 -11.05 1.97 -11.06
CA TRP A 44 -10.72 3.02 -10.10
C TRP A 44 -9.97 2.46 -8.88
N ASN A 45 -10.46 1.37 -8.30
CA ASN A 45 -9.79 0.69 -7.19
C ASN A 45 -8.37 0.21 -7.55
N ILE A 46 -8.15 -0.25 -8.80
CA ILE A 46 -6.81 -0.64 -9.27
C ILE A 46 -5.88 0.59 -9.31
N VAL A 47 -6.36 1.71 -9.84
CA VAL A 47 -5.58 2.96 -9.90
C VAL A 47 -5.24 3.45 -8.49
N GLU A 48 -6.22 3.46 -7.57
CA GLU A 48 -6.02 3.82 -6.17
C GLU A 48 -5.01 2.90 -5.48
N SER A 49 -5.12 1.59 -5.71
CA SER A 49 -4.19 0.60 -5.17
C SER A 49 -2.75 0.85 -5.64
N ILE A 50 -2.54 1.11 -6.93
CA ILE A 50 -1.21 1.42 -7.48
C ILE A 50 -0.65 2.71 -6.86
N ALA A 51 -1.48 3.76 -6.79
CA ALA A 51 -1.09 5.02 -6.16
C ALA A 51 -0.69 4.82 -4.68
N PHE A 52 -1.44 3.97 -3.96
CA PHE A 52 -1.16 3.62 -2.58
C PHE A 52 0.18 2.86 -2.42
N VAL A 53 0.51 1.92 -3.31
CA VAL A 53 1.82 1.23 -3.31
C VAL A 53 2.97 2.24 -3.44
N ILE A 54 2.86 3.17 -4.37
CA ILE A 54 3.87 4.20 -4.62
C ILE A 54 4.02 5.08 -3.38
N PHE A 55 2.91 5.56 -2.83
CA PHE A 55 2.89 6.37 -1.62
C PHE A 55 3.54 5.63 -0.44
N MET A 56 3.14 4.39 -0.17
CA MET A 56 3.67 3.60 0.94
C MET A 56 5.16 3.35 0.78
N ASN A 57 5.64 3.08 -0.44
CA ASN A 57 7.06 2.88 -0.67
C ASN A 57 7.87 4.16 -0.40
N ILE A 58 7.39 5.33 -0.85
CA ILE A 58 8.05 6.62 -0.58
C ILE A 58 8.01 6.93 0.92
N PHE A 59 6.84 6.82 1.54
CA PHE A 59 6.63 7.12 2.95
C PHE A 59 7.52 6.27 3.85
N MET A 60 7.53 4.95 3.65
CA MET A 60 8.30 4.02 4.47
C MET A 60 9.81 4.20 4.25
N ASN A 61 10.27 4.47 3.02
CA ASN A 61 11.67 4.77 2.77
C ASN A 61 12.12 6.06 3.49
N ASN A 62 11.30 7.11 3.45
CA ASN A 62 11.59 8.36 4.17
C ASN A 62 11.55 8.19 5.69
N TYR A 63 10.60 7.40 6.20
CA TYR A 63 10.48 7.07 7.61
C TYR A 63 11.73 6.33 8.13
N TYR A 64 12.18 5.29 7.43
CA TYR A 64 13.39 4.55 7.83
C TYR A 64 14.66 5.38 7.68
N LYS A 65 14.75 6.27 6.67
CA LYS A 65 15.87 7.20 6.53
C LYS A 65 15.97 8.12 7.75
N LYS A 66 14.86 8.77 8.14
CA LYS A 66 14.81 9.64 9.33
C LYS A 66 15.08 8.89 10.63
N LYS A 67 14.69 7.62 10.74
CA LYS A 67 14.96 6.79 11.92
C LYS A 67 16.43 6.40 12.01
N SER A 68 17.09 6.15 10.88
CA SER A 68 18.54 5.85 10.82
C SER A 68 19.41 7.06 11.16
N GLU A 69 18.99 8.28 10.82
CA GLU A 69 19.74 9.51 11.12
C GLU A 69 19.65 9.94 12.60
N LYS A 70 18.65 9.44 13.34
CA LYS A 70 18.44 9.73 14.77
C LYS A 70 19.07 8.69 15.72
N GLN A 71 19.59 7.58 15.20
CA GLN A 71 20.35 6.58 15.97
C GLN A 71 21.84 6.81 15.78
#